data_AF-A0A963ULM7-F1
#
_entry.id   AF-A0A963ULM7-F1
#
_cell.length_a   1.000
_cell.length_b   1.000
_cell.length_c   1.000
_cell.angle_alpha   90.00
_cell.angle_beta   90.00
_cell.angle_gamma   90.00
#
_symmetry.space_group_name_H-M   'P 1'
#
loop_
_entity.id
_entity.type
_entity.pdbx_description
1 polymer ?
#
loop_
_entity_poly.entity_id
_entity_poly.type
_entity_poly.pdbx_seq_one_letter_code
_entity_poly.pdbx_strand_id
1 'polypeptide(L)'
;MRPFGAVIAALLLAACVTAGPAATPVGSVKVLTESYPVEALANGTWRARVNGAVVPCAKPDATACYWSVRHHLLAQELLDDLG
;
A
#
# COMPACT_ATOMS: atom_id res chain seq x y z
N MET A 1 -12.45 -29.82 40.53
CA MET A 1 -11.54 -28.67 40.31
C MET A 1 -11.45 -28.47 38.81
N ARG A 2 -12.05 -27.40 38.26
CA ARG A 2 -12.23 -27.18 36.81
C ARG A 2 -11.02 -26.40 36.26
N PRO A 3 -10.18 -26.97 35.38
CA PRO A 3 -9.06 -26.26 34.77
C PRO A 3 -9.51 -25.61 33.45
N PHE A 4 -10.32 -24.56 33.52
CA PHE A 4 -10.77 -23.81 32.34
C PHE A 4 -10.20 -22.38 32.24
N GLY A 5 -9.38 -21.96 33.22
CA GLY A 5 -8.91 -20.57 33.29
C GLY A 5 -7.70 -20.22 32.43
N ALA A 6 -6.89 -21.21 32.01
CA ALA A 6 -5.58 -20.92 31.38
C ALA A 6 -5.68 -20.58 29.88
N VAL A 7 -6.74 -20.99 29.19
CA VAL A 7 -6.85 -20.84 27.72
C VAL A 7 -7.23 -19.41 27.31
N ILE A 8 -7.95 -18.67 28.17
CA ILE A 8 -8.47 -17.34 27.82
C ILE A 8 -7.37 -16.27 27.79
N ALA A 9 -6.33 -16.42 28.60
CA ALA A 9 -5.24 -15.45 28.68
C ALA A 9 -4.37 -15.42 27.40
N ALA A 10 -4.27 -16.53 26.67
CA ALA A 10 -3.44 -16.62 25.47
C ALA A 10 -4.07 -15.93 24.24
N LEU A 11 -5.40 -15.77 24.20
CA LEU A 11 -6.11 -15.15 23.07
C LEU A 11 -6.03 -13.62 23.03
N LEU A 12 -5.67 -12.97 24.14
CA LEU A 12 -5.63 -11.51 24.23
C LEU A 12 -4.34 -10.89 23.67
N LEU A 13 -3.24 -11.66 23.55
CA LEU A 13 -1.96 -11.15 23.06
C LEU A 13 -1.87 -11.04 21.52
N ALA A 14 -2.80 -11.64 20.76
CA ALA A 14 -2.76 -11.61 19.30
C ALA A 14 -3.42 -10.36 18.67
N ALA A 15 -4.07 -9.50 19.47
CA ALA A 15 -4.80 -8.35 18.95
C ALA A 15 -3.94 -7.09 18.73
N CYS A 16 -2.65 -7.12 19.10
CA CYS A 16 -1.73 -6.00 18.86
C CYS A 16 -1.04 -6.11 17.49
N VAL A 17 -1.82 -6.42 16.43
CA VAL A 17 -1.36 -6.16 15.06
C VAL A 17 -1.44 -4.65 14.89
N THR A 18 -0.30 -4.02 15.13
CA THR A 18 0.00 -2.60 14.99
C THR A 18 -0.63 -2.02 13.72
N ALA A 19 -1.81 -1.41 13.85
CA ALA A 19 -2.36 -0.53 12.84
C ALA A 19 -1.44 0.70 12.78
N GLY A 20 -0.46 0.67 11.88
CA GLY A 20 0.35 1.84 11.56
C GLY A 20 -0.54 3.01 11.13
N PRO A 21 -0.03 4.25 11.21
CA PRO A 21 -0.81 5.44 10.88
C PRO A 21 -1.50 5.28 9.53
N ALA A 22 -2.82 5.48 9.52
CA ALA A 22 -3.67 5.24 8.37
C ALA A 22 -3.22 6.14 7.21
N ALA A 23 -3.00 5.54 6.04
CA ALA A 23 -2.77 6.29 4.82
C ALA A 23 -4.07 7.03 4.44
N THR A 24 -3.96 8.30 4.07
CA THR A 24 -5.12 9.13 3.72
C THR A 24 -5.29 9.15 2.21
N PRO A 25 -6.46 8.79 1.65
CA PRO A 25 -6.67 8.85 0.21
C PRO A 25 -6.59 10.32 -0.26
N VAL A 26 -5.74 10.60 -1.25
CA VAL A 26 -5.59 11.95 -1.83
C VAL A 26 -6.20 12.06 -3.22
N GLY A 27 -6.39 10.94 -3.91
CA GLY A 27 -6.99 10.92 -5.23
C GLY A 27 -6.59 9.70 -6.03
N SER A 28 -6.55 9.85 -7.36
CA SER A 28 -6.06 8.82 -8.27
C SER A 28 -5.28 9.45 -9.41
N VAL A 29 -4.34 8.70 -9.98
CA VAL A 29 -3.63 9.07 -11.21
C VAL A 29 -4.05 8.13 -12.33
N LYS A 30 -4.35 8.70 -13.50
CA LYS A 30 -4.70 7.93 -14.68
C LYS A 30 -3.46 7.69 -15.54
N VAL A 31 -3.10 6.43 -15.77
CA VAL A 31 -2.02 6.04 -16.69
C VAL A 31 -2.65 5.15 -17.75
N LEU A 32 -2.49 5.53 -19.04
CA LEU A 32 -3.19 4.89 -20.16
C LEU A 32 -4.72 4.90 -19.94
N THR A 33 -5.33 3.73 -19.85
CA THR A 33 -6.77 3.53 -19.62
C THR A 33 -7.12 3.24 -18.17
N GLU A 34 -6.14 3.04 -17.29
CA GLU A 34 -6.32 2.62 -15.91
C GLU A 34 -6.15 3.77 -14.92
N SER A 35 -6.83 3.66 -13.77
CA SER A 35 -6.77 4.64 -12.68
C SER A 35 -6.22 3.99 -11.42
N TYR A 36 -5.18 4.59 -10.86
CA TYR A 36 -4.47 4.05 -9.70
C TYR A 36 -4.68 4.96 -8.49
N PRO A 37 -5.19 4.44 -7.36
CA PRO A 37 -5.42 5.24 -6.18
C PRO A 37 -4.10 5.70 -5.56
N VAL A 38 -4.07 6.95 -5.11
CA VAL A 38 -2.93 7.57 -4.44
C VAL A 38 -3.32 7.90 -3.00
N GLU A 39 -2.40 7.61 -2.08
CA GLU A 39 -2.54 7.83 -0.65
C GLU A 39 -1.38 8.70 -0.15
N ALA A 40 -1.68 9.65 0.73
CA ALA A 40 -0.70 10.36 1.55
C ALA A 40 -0.41 9.58 2.82
N LEU A 41 0.86 9.54 3.20
CA LEU A 41 1.32 8.96 4.45
C LEU A 41 1.55 10.04 5.51
N ALA A 42 1.52 9.65 6.78
CA ALA A 42 1.73 10.57 7.92
C ALA A 42 3.11 11.26 7.90
N ASN A 43 4.10 10.69 7.21
CA ASN A 43 5.43 11.29 7.03
C ASN A 43 5.50 12.32 5.88
N GLY A 44 4.37 12.68 5.26
CA GLY A 44 4.32 13.65 4.16
C GLY A 44 4.69 13.09 2.79
N THR A 45 5.00 11.80 2.67
CA THR A 45 5.24 11.14 1.38
C THR A 45 3.95 10.57 0.79
N TRP A 46 3.89 10.41 -0.52
CA TRP A 46 2.75 9.83 -1.21
C TRP A 46 3.11 8.48 -1.82
N ARG A 47 2.11 7.61 -1.98
CA ARG A 47 2.26 6.31 -2.65
C ARG A 47 1.03 6.02 -3.50
N ALA A 48 1.22 5.34 -4.62
CA ALA A 48 0.15 4.78 -5.43
C ALA A 48 0.00 3.28 -5.15
N ARG A 49 -1.21 2.74 -5.32
CA ARG A 49 -1.41 1.28 -5.38
C ARG A 49 -1.62 0.83 -6.81
N VAL A 50 -0.79 -0.11 -7.24
CA VAL A 50 -0.80 -0.67 -8.60
C VAL A 50 -0.92 -2.17 -8.48
N ASN A 51 -2.08 -2.74 -8.84
CA ASN A 51 -2.33 -4.19 -8.79
C ASN A 51 -1.96 -4.85 -7.44
N GLY A 52 -2.22 -4.15 -6.33
CA GLY A 52 -1.87 -4.62 -4.97
C GLY A 52 -0.45 -4.28 -4.51
N ALA A 53 0.45 -3.87 -5.43
CA ALA A 53 1.77 -3.36 -5.10
C ALA A 53 1.71 -1.90 -4.62
N VAL A 54 2.61 -1.55 -3.70
CA VAL A 54 2.80 -0.19 -3.22
C VAL A 54 3.94 0.46 -3.98
N VAL A 55 3.64 1.52 -4.72
CA VAL A 55 4.62 2.28 -5.51
C VAL A 55 4.83 3.64 -4.84
N PRO A 56 6.01 3.91 -4.24
CA PRO A 56 6.28 5.22 -3.65
C PRO A 56 6.35 6.28 -4.75
N CYS A 57 5.70 7.42 -4.52
CA CYS A 57 5.83 8.56 -5.42
C CYS A 57 7.13 9.30 -5.12
N ALA A 58 7.85 9.74 -6.15
CA ALA A 58 9.08 10.51 -5.98
C ALA A 58 8.88 11.82 -5.19
N LYS A 59 7.68 12.41 -5.27
CA LYS A 59 7.27 13.63 -4.56
C LYS A 59 5.77 13.53 -4.20
N PRO A 60 5.30 14.30 -3.20
CA PRO A 60 3.89 14.33 -2.81
C PRO A 60 3.04 15.19 -3.76
N ASP A 61 3.07 14.85 -5.05
CA ASP A 61 2.29 15.51 -6.09
C ASP A 61 1.79 14.50 -7.14
N ALA A 62 0.68 14.84 -7.79
CA ALA A 62 0.01 13.95 -8.74
C ALA A 62 0.88 13.63 -9.98
N THR A 63 1.69 14.58 -10.44
CA THR A 63 2.55 14.40 -11.62
C THR A 63 3.71 13.43 -11.30
N ALA A 64 4.35 13.57 -10.15
CA ALA A 64 5.39 12.65 -9.70
C ALA A 64 4.83 11.24 -9.47
N CYS A 65 3.64 11.12 -8.88
CA CYS A 65 2.96 9.83 -8.75
C CYS A 65 2.65 9.20 -10.11
N TYR A 66 2.14 9.97 -11.07
CA TYR A 66 1.90 9.49 -12.44
C TYR A 66 3.16 8.88 -13.07
N TRP A 67 4.29 9.58 -13.00
CA TRP A 67 5.55 9.07 -13.55
C TRP A 67 6.04 7.83 -12.80
N SER A 68 5.94 7.82 -11.47
CA SER A 68 6.35 6.66 -10.65
C SER A 68 5.55 5.41 -11.01
N VAL A 69 4.22 5.54 -11.18
CA VAL A 69 3.34 4.46 -11.62
C VAL A 69 3.68 4.01 -13.04
N ARG A 70 3.87 4.95 -13.98
CA ARG A 70 4.21 4.63 -15.38
C ARG A 70 5.51 3.84 -15.48
N HIS A 71 6.53 4.22 -14.73
CA HIS A 71 7.81 3.49 -14.70
C HIS A 71 7.66 2.10 -14.08
N HIS A 72 6.85 1.97 -13.04
CA HIS A 72 6.57 0.67 -12.42
C HIS A 72 5.90 -0.30 -13.41
N LEU A 73 4.87 0.17 -14.13
CA LEU A 73 4.17 -0.64 -15.14
C LEU A 73 5.10 -1.04 -16.29
N LEU A 74 5.91 -0.11 -16.79
CA LEU A 74 6.88 -0.43 -17.85
C LEU A 74 7.90 -1.47 -17.40
N ALA A 75 8.34 -1.41 -16.13
CA ALA A 75 9.25 -2.41 -15.59
C ALA A 75 8.59 -3.78 -15.46
N GLN A 76 7.29 -3.84 -15.15
CA GLN A 76 6.52 -5.09 -15.13
C GLN A 76 6.38 -5.68 -16.53
N GLU A 77 6.00 -4.87 -17.52
CA GLU A 77 5.89 -5.29 -18.93
C GLU A 77 7.20 -5.89 -19.44
N LEU A 78 8.34 -5.23 -19.15
CA LEU A 78 9.65 -5.73 -19.54
C LEU A 78 10.00 -7.08 -18.86
N LEU A 79 9.56 -7.29 -17.62
CA LEU A 79 9.81 -8.55 -16.91
C LEU A 79 8.92 -9.68 -17.46
N ASP A 80 7.67 -9.37 -17.80
CA ASP A 80 6.74 -10.34 -18.39
C ASP A 80 7.21 -10.79 -19.78
N ASP A 81 7.79 -9.89 -20.58
CA ASP A 81 8.36 -10.21 -21.91
C ASP A 81 9.61 -11.13 -21.86
N LEU A 82 10.28 -11.20 -20.71
CA LEU A 82 11.51 -12.00 -20.53
C LEU A 82 11.24 -13.41 -19.94
N GLY A 83 10.00 -13.69 -19.50
CA GLY A 83 9.58 -14.95 -18.91
C GLY A 83 9.04 -15.95 -19.93
#